data_AF-Q802H0-F1
#
_entry.id   AF-Q802H0-F1
#
_cell.length_a   1.000
_cell.length_b   1.000
_cell.length_c   1.000
_cell.angle_alpha   90.00
_cell.angle_beta   90.00
_cell.angle_gamma   90.00
#
_symmetry.space_group_name_H-M   'P 1'
#
loop_
_entity.id
_entity.type
_entity.pdbx_description
1 polymer ?
#
loop_
_entity_poly.entity_id
_entity_poly.type
_entity_poly.pdbx_seq_one_letter_code
_entity_poly.pdbx_strand_id
1 'polypeptide(L)'
;MHSNRLHQIAVVFMLFGIILVSSNSYLRPSRVITSCCKRVSSKRIPYNVTHYRIQNALAPCVEAVIFYTVEKGAICSNPVARWVPRKIREINDKMEIGSA
;
A
#
# COMPACT_ATOMS: atom_id res chain seq x y z
N MET A 1 -54.61 19.77 -9.41
CA MET A 1 -54.06 18.39 -9.28
C MET A 1 -53.05 18.00 -10.37
N HIS A 2 -52.80 18.83 -11.39
CA HIS A 2 -51.85 18.54 -12.48
C HIS A 2 -50.42 19.07 -12.19
N SER A 3 -50.31 20.29 -11.64
CA SER A 3 -49.03 20.95 -11.29
C SER A 3 -48.20 20.15 -10.28
N ASN A 4 -48.82 19.63 -9.22
CA ASN A 4 -48.11 18.83 -8.21
C ASN A 4 -47.60 17.50 -8.80
N ARG A 5 -48.36 16.86 -9.71
CA ARG A 5 -47.90 15.63 -10.37
C ARG A 5 -46.74 15.91 -11.34
N LEU A 6 -46.79 17.01 -12.08
CA LEU A 6 -45.69 17.48 -12.93
C LEU A 6 -44.43 17.79 -12.11
N HIS A 7 -44.57 18.44 -10.97
CA HIS A 7 -43.45 18.75 -10.08
C HIS A 7 -42.84 17.49 -9.46
N GLN A 8 -43.66 16.52 -9.06
CA GLN A 8 -43.20 15.23 -8.55
C GLN A 8 -42.45 14.44 -9.63
N ILE A 9 -42.97 14.42 -10.87
CA ILE A 9 -42.31 13.78 -12.01
C ILE A 9 -40.95 14.43 -12.30
N ALA A 10 -40.88 15.77 -12.30
CA ALA A 10 -39.63 16.49 -12.53
C ALA A 10 -38.56 16.19 -11.47
N VAL A 11 -38.96 16.11 -10.19
CA VAL A 11 -38.05 15.76 -9.09
C VAL A 11 -37.53 14.33 -9.24
N VAL A 12 -38.40 13.37 -9.60
CA VAL A 12 -37.98 11.98 -9.81
C VAL A 12 -36.99 11.85 -10.96
N PHE A 13 -37.23 12.53 -12.08
CA PHE A 13 -36.29 12.54 -13.22
C PHE A 13 -34.94 13.17 -12.86
N MET A 14 -34.94 14.26 -12.09
CA MET A 14 -33.71 14.90 -11.60
C MET A 14 -32.91 13.96 -10.69
N LEU A 15 -33.58 13.31 -9.73
CA LEU A 15 -32.92 12.35 -8.84
C LEU A 15 -32.36 11.15 -9.60
N PHE A 16 -33.10 10.62 -10.57
CA PHE A 16 -32.64 9.51 -11.40
C PHE A 16 -31.43 9.89 -12.28
N GLY A 17 -31.44 11.11 -12.84
CA GLY A 17 -30.29 11.65 -13.57
C GLY A 17 -29.02 11.76 -12.72
N ILE A 18 -29.14 12.22 -11.47
CA ILE A 18 -28.01 12.32 -10.53
C ILE A 18 -27.44 10.94 -10.18
N ILE A 19 -28.29 9.93 -9.99
CA ILE A 19 -27.87 8.55 -9.70
C ILE A 19 -27.14 7.92 -10.89
N LEU A 20 -27.66 8.13 -12.12
CA LEU A 20 -27.01 7.61 -13.33
C LEU A 20 -25.65 8.27 -13.58
N VAL A 21 -25.51 9.58 -13.35
CA VAL A 21 -24.24 10.30 -13.53
C VAL A 21 -23.18 9.90 -12.49
N SER A 22 -23.59 9.68 -11.23
CA SER A 22 -22.67 9.29 -10.15
C SER A 22 -22.15 7.85 -10.25
N SER A 23 -22.86 6.98 -10.99
CA SER A 23 -22.46 5.58 -11.23
C SER A 23 -21.15 5.45 -12.03
N ASN A 24 -20.86 6.41 -12.91
CA ASN A 24 -19.63 6.42 -13.73
C ASN A 24 -18.39 6.89 -12.96
N SER A 25 -18.57 7.43 -11.76
CA SER A 25 -17.50 7.99 -10.93
C SER A 25 -16.84 6.97 -10.01
N TYR A 26 -17.32 5.72 -9.97
CA TYR A 26 -16.62 4.60 -9.35
C TYR A 26 -15.48 4.14 -10.27
N LEU A 27 -14.49 5.01 -10.47
CA LEU A 27 -13.23 4.70 -11.12
C LEU A 27 -12.51 3.64 -10.29
N ARG A 28 -12.86 2.37 -10.55
CA ARG A 28 -12.06 1.23 -10.12
C ARG A 28 -10.68 1.43 -10.76
N PRO A 29 -9.57 1.41 -10.00
CA PRO A 29 -8.25 1.45 -10.61
C PRO A 29 -8.18 0.34 -11.66
N SER A 30 -8.10 0.70 -12.94
CA SER A 30 -8.10 -0.25 -14.07
C SER A 30 -6.88 -1.18 -14.02
N ARG A 31 -5.86 -0.81 -13.24
CA ARG A 31 -4.66 -1.58 -13.00
C ARG A 31 -4.14 -1.35 -11.58
N VAL A 32 -4.27 -2.35 -10.72
CA VAL A 32 -3.59 -2.36 -9.42
C VAL A 32 -2.14 -2.80 -9.69
N ILE A 33 -1.22 -1.85 -9.86
CA ILE A 33 0.20 -2.19 -9.96
C ILE A 33 0.69 -2.47 -8.54
N THR A 34 0.77 -3.75 -8.17
CA THR A 34 1.38 -4.15 -6.91
C THR A 34 2.89 -3.94 -7.01
N SER A 35 3.42 -2.89 -6.35
CA SER A 35 4.86 -2.71 -6.21
C SER A 35 5.37 -3.68 -5.14
N CYS A 36 6.21 -4.63 -5.55
CA CYS A 36 6.78 -5.64 -4.66
C CYS A 36 8.22 -5.98 -5.07
N CYS A 37 8.97 -6.56 -4.15
CA CYS A 37 10.30 -7.08 -4.45
C CYS A 37 10.20 -8.30 -5.36
N LYS A 38 10.78 -8.19 -6.57
CA LYS A 38 10.96 -9.30 -7.52
C LYS A 38 12.35 -9.94 -7.41
N ARG A 39 13.29 -9.23 -6.79
CA ARG A 39 14.67 -9.66 -6.54
C ARG A 39 15.11 -9.14 -5.17
N VAL A 40 16.04 -9.86 -4.56
CA VAL A 40 16.60 -9.51 -3.24
C VAL A 40 18.12 -9.43 -3.30
N SER A 41 18.70 -8.59 -2.45
CA SER A 41 20.15 -8.50 -2.24
C SER A 41 20.56 -9.18 -0.93
N SER A 42 21.68 -9.90 -0.96
CA SER A 42 22.31 -10.41 0.28
C SER A 42 23.39 -9.47 0.82
N LYS A 43 23.71 -8.37 0.11
CA LYS A 43 24.71 -7.38 0.55
C LYS A 43 24.19 -6.62 1.77
N ARG A 44 25.09 -6.32 2.71
CA ARG A 44 24.76 -5.43 3.85
C ARG A 44 24.37 -4.05 3.35
N ILE A 45 23.40 -3.45 4.03
CA ILE A 45 22.96 -2.08 3.79
C ILE A 45 23.89 -1.14 4.59
N PRO A 46 24.63 -0.22 3.94
CA PRO A 46 25.49 0.75 4.62
C PRO A 46 24.73 2.00 5.09
N TYR A 47 23.42 2.07 4.85
CA TYR A 47 22.55 3.22 5.10
C TYR A 47 21.82 3.12 6.43
N ASN A 48 21.34 4.25 6.94
CA ASN A 48 20.56 4.29 8.17
C ASN A 48 19.14 3.74 7.94
N VAL A 49 18.85 2.60 8.57
CA VAL A 49 17.54 1.93 8.47
C VAL A 49 16.59 2.48 9.53
N THR A 50 15.42 2.95 9.10
CA THR A 50 14.39 3.50 9.99
C THR A 50 13.42 2.42 10.47
N HIS A 51 12.95 1.57 9.57
CA HIS A 51 12.04 0.47 9.86
C HIS A 51 12.14 -0.61 8.78
N TYR A 52 11.42 -1.71 8.97
CA TYR A 52 11.36 -2.80 8.00
C TYR A 52 9.95 -3.32 7.80
N ARG A 53 9.74 -4.03 6.69
CA ARG A 53 8.52 -4.78 6.40
C ARG A 53 8.90 -6.16 5.86
N ILE A 54 8.20 -7.19 6.31
CA ILE A 54 8.31 -8.54 5.74
C ILE A 54 7.33 -8.65 4.57
N GLN A 55 7.82 -9.13 3.44
CA GLN A 55 7.05 -9.43 2.24
C GLN A 55 7.04 -10.94 2.03
N ASN A 56 5.84 -11.54 2.06
CA ASN A 56 5.64 -12.94 1.71
C ASN A 56 5.77 -13.13 0.19
N ALA A 57 6.23 -14.30 -0.23
CA ALA A 57 6.30 -14.66 -1.64
C ALA A 57 4.89 -14.80 -2.25
N LEU A 58 4.67 -14.16 -3.39
CA LEU A 58 3.47 -14.30 -4.21
C LEU A 58 3.83 -13.89 -5.64
N ALA A 59 3.97 -14.85 -6.56
CA ALA A 59 4.50 -14.59 -7.89
C ALA A 59 3.79 -13.39 -8.57
N PRO A 60 4.54 -12.40 -9.11
CA PRO A 60 5.99 -12.38 -9.37
C PRO A 60 6.87 -11.90 -8.19
N CYS A 61 6.29 -11.67 -7.03
CA CYS A 61 6.99 -11.22 -5.83
C CYS A 61 7.72 -12.38 -5.15
N VAL A 62 8.96 -12.13 -4.72
CA VAL A 62 9.75 -13.09 -3.94
C VAL A 62 9.64 -12.81 -2.45
N GLU A 63 10.03 -13.77 -1.62
CA GLU A 63 10.17 -13.55 -0.18
C GLU A 63 11.27 -12.51 0.07
N ALA A 64 10.96 -11.48 0.85
CA ALA A 64 11.89 -10.37 1.10
C ALA A 64 11.69 -9.72 2.47
N VAL A 65 12.78 -9.21 3.03
CA VAL A 65 12.74 -8.20 4.09
C VAL A 65 13.05 -6.85 3.44
N ILE A 66 12.08 -5.95 3.46
CA ILE A 66 12.21 -4.60 2.91
C ILE A 66 12.69 -3.69 4.04
N PHE A 67 13.93 -3.20 3.94
CA PHE A 67 14.43 -2.19 4.86
C PHE A 67 14.23 -0.80 4.27
N TYR A 68 13.63 0.09 5.04
CA TYR A 68 13.46 1.49 4.65
C TYR A 68 14.63 2.30 5.20
N THR A 69 15.33 2.98 4.30
CA THR A 69 16.51 3.78 4.62
C THR A 69 16.23 5.25 4.38
N VAL A 70 16.92 6.12 5.12
CA VAL A 70 16.80 7.58 4.94
C VAL A 70 17.37 8.00 3.57
N GLU A 71 18.42 7.32 3.12
CA GLU A 71 19.26 7.74 1.99
C GLU A 71 18.81 7.17 0.64
N LYS A 72 18.27 5.94 0.62
CA LYS A 72 17.90 5.23 -0.62
C LYS A 72 16.45 4.75 -0.65
N GLY A 73 15.68 4.99 0.42
CA GLY A 73 14.32 4.47 0.55
C GLY A 73 14.32 2.95 0.75
N ALA A 74 13.35 2.27 0.12
CA ALA A 74 13.10 0.85 0.31
C ALA A 74 14.14 -0.04 -0.39
N ILE A 75 14.77 -0.95 0.35
CA ILE A 75 15.76 -1.92 -0.15
C ILE A 75 15.29 -3.34 0.12
N CYS A 76 15.12 -4.13 -0.95
CA CYS A 76 14.76 -5.54 -0.91
C CYS A 76 15.96 -6.41 -0.47
N SER A 77 15.91 -6.97 0.73
CA SER A 77 16.98 -7.81 1.29
C SER A 77 16.56 -9.27 1.39
N ASN A 78 17.54 -10.16 1.21
CA ASN A 78 17.34 -11.60 1.26
C ASN A 78 17.11 -12.05 2.71
N PRO A 79 15.94 -12.63 3.07
CA PRO A 79 15.64 -13.05 4.44
C PRO A 79 16.67 -14.02 5.03
N VAL A 80 17.27 -14.88 4.21
CA VAL A 80 18.24 -15.89 4.67
C VAL A 80 19.67 -15.35 4.84
N ALA A 81 19.94 -14.09 4.47
CA ALA A 81 21.26 -13.51 4.66
C ALA A 81 21.56 -13.32 6.16
N ARG A 82 22.68 -13.86 6.64
CA ARG A 82 23.05 -13.92 8.07
C ARG A 82 22.94 -12.59 8.86
N TRP A 83 23.04 -11.44 8.19
CA TRP A 83 22.94 -10.13 8.84
C TRP A 83 21.50 -9.63 8.99
N VAL A 84 20.55 -10.12 8.18
CA VAL A 84 19.17 -9.62 8.14
C VAL A 84 18.44 -9.91 9.45
N PRO A 85 18.46 -11.14 10.03
CA PRO A 85 17.82 -11.39 11.33
C PRO A 85 18.42 -10.56 12.47
N ARG A 86 19.74 -10.30 12.43
CA ARG A 86 20.41 -9.45 13.43
C ARG A 86 19.95 -8.00 13.33
N LYS A 87 19.87 -7.48 12.10
CA LYS A 87 19.38 -6.11 11.86
C LYS A 87 17.92 -5.93 12.31
N ILE A 88 17.07 -6.94 12.09
CA ILE A 88 15.69 -6.92 12.58
C ILE A 88 15.63 -6.79 14.10
N ARG A 89 16.42 -7.59 14.84
CA ARG A 89 16.51 -7.50 16.30
C ARG A 89 16.96 -6.12 16.76
N GLU A 90 18.05 -5.60 16.18
CA GLU A 90 18.54 -4.25 16.49
C GLU A 90 17.48 -3.15 16.29
N ILE A 91 16.60 -3.31 15.29
CA ILE A 91 15.51 -2.35 15.05
C ILE A 91 14.38 -2.51 16.07
N ASN A 92 14.01 -3.75 16.42
CA ASN A 92 13.00 -4.02 17.45
C ASN A 92 13.43 -3.47 18.82
N ASP A 93 14.68 -3.73 19.23
CA ASP A 93 15.23 -3.23 20.50
C ASP A 93 15.20 -1.69 20.57
N LYS A 94 15.48 -1.01 19.45
CA LYS A 94 15.39 0.44 19.35
C LYS A 94 13.97 0.97 19.44
N MET A 95 12.98 0.24 18.89
CA MET A 95 11.57 0.64 18.99
C MET A 95 11.04 0.50 20.42
N GLU A 96 11.49 -0.51 21.16
CA GLU A 96 11.13 -0.67 22.58
C GLU A 96 11.72 0.46 23.45
N ILE A 97 12.98 0.83 23.21
CA ILE A 97 13.64 1.93 23.93
C ILE A 97 12.99 3.29 23.63
N GLY A 98 12.57 3.53 22.38
CA GLY A 98 11.96 4.80 21.98
C GLY A 98 10.49 4.98 22.38
N SER A 99 9.87 3.96 22.97
CA SER A 99 8.48 4.01 23.48
C SER A 99 8.40 4.29 24.99
N ALA A 100 9.56 4.44 25.66
CA ALA A 100 9.69 4.84 27.07
C ALA A 100 10.12 6.31 27.16
#